data_AF-A0A946AIG9-F1
#
_entry.id   AF-A0A946AIG9-F1
#
_cell.length_a   1.000
_cell.length_b   1.000
_cell.length_c   1.000
_cell.angle_alpha   90.00
_cell.angle_beta   90.00
_cell.angle_gamma   90.00
#
_symmetry.space_group_name_H-M   'P 1'
#
loop_
_entity.id
_entity.type
_entity.pdbx_description
1 polymer ?
#
loop_
_entity_poly.entity_id
_entity_poly.type
_entity_poly.pdbx_seq_one_letter_code
_entity_poly.pdbx_strand_id
1 'polypeptide(L)'
;MQINAKIKSLFIIPASALIVVLLLASVMQAYFDWSQRTAWIGAAIAALSLPFLLLRMQLSPVERTSENLPSLLMLAGTGFVIAVWQYLVEQQSDWVPTAVAGLAALIFVLYV
;
A
#
# COMPACT_ATOMS: atom_id res chain seq x y z
N MET A 1 -24.21 -11.90 -11.11
CA MET A 1 -22.90 -11.59 -11.73
C MET A 1 -21.85 -12.46 -11.04
N GLN A 2 -21.57 -13.66 -11.55
CA GLN A 2 -20.57 -14.56 -10.96
C GLN A 2 -19.18 -14.00 -11.30
N ILE A 3 -18.63 -13.17 -10.43
CA ILE A 3 -17.22 -12.79 -10.52
C ILE A 3 -16.43 -14.09 -10.35
N ASN A 4 -15.82 -14.53 -11.46
CA ASN A 4 -15.16 -15.81 -11.58
C ASN A 4 -13.97 -15.83 -10.61
N ALA A 5 -14.11 -16.54 -9.48
CA ALA A 5 -13.12 -16.56 -8.39
C ALA A 5 -11.70 -16.95 -8.86
N LYS A 6 -11.60 -17.71 -9.97
CA LYS A 6 -10.34 -18.05 -10.63
C LYS A 6 -9.58 -16.84 -11.20
N ILE A 7 -10.30 -15.85 -11.76
CA ILE A 7 -9.67 -14.64 -12.33
C ILE A 7 -9.19 -13.73 -11.19
N LYS A 8 -9.97 -13.61 -10.11
CA LYS A 8 -9.54 -12.91 -8.89
C LYS A 8 -8.26 -13.55 -8.33
N SER A 9 -8.23 -14.89 -8.21
CA SER A 9 -7.06 -15.63 -7.71
C SER A 9 -5.78 -15.42 -8.53
N LEU A 10 -5.86 -15.36 -9.87
CA LEU A 10 -4.69 -15.19 -10.74
C LEU A 10 -4.04 -13.80 -10.56
N PHE A 11 -4.84 -12.77 -10.26
CA PHE A 11 -4.35 -11.40 -10.08
C PHE A 11 -3.92 -11.12 -8.64
N ILE A 12 -4.51 -11.81 -7.66
CA ILE A 12 -4.25 -11.61 -6.22
C ILE A 12 -2.81 -11.98 -5.83
N ILE A 13 -2.29 -13.11 -6.33
CA ILE A 13 -0.94 -13.59 -5.99
C ILE A 13 0.17 -12.64 -6.47
N PRO A 14 0.20 -12.19 -7.74
CA PRO A 14 1.23 -11.24 -8.18
C PRO A 14 1.05 -9.86 -7.54
N ALA A 15 -0.18 -9.39 -7.33
CA ALA A 15 -0.45 -8.12 -6.66
C ALA A 15 0.04 -8.12 -5.19
N SER A 16 -0.19 -9.22 -4.47
CA SER A 16 0.29 -9.36 -3.08
C SER A 16 1.80 -9.54 -3.00
N ALA A 17 2.43 -10.24 -3.94
CA ALA A 17 3.89 -10.29 -4.02
C ALA A 17 4.47 -8.90 -4.28
N LEU A 18 3.89 -8.15 -5.21
CA LEU A 18 4.38 -6.84 -5.59
C LEU A 18 4.20 -5.82 -4.47
N ILE A 19 3.06 -5.80 -3.75
CA ILE A 19 2.87 -4.89 -2.62
C ILE A 19 3.84 -5.20 -1.47
N VAL A 20 4.18 -6.47 -1.23
CA VAL A 20 5.17 -6.86 -0.22
C VAL A 20 6.56 -6.39 -0.62
N VAL A 21 6.93 -6.49 -1.89
CA VAL A 21 8.19 -5.95 -2.41
C VAL A 21 8.24 -4.43 -2.25
N LEU A 22 7.17 -3.71 -2.59
CA LEU A 22 7.09 -2.25 -2.42
C LEU A 22 7.19 -1.85 -0.95
N LEU A 23 6.55 -2.60 -0.05
CA LEU A 23 6.64 -2.37 1.40
C LEU A 23 8.07 -2.56 1.90
N LEU A 24 8.72 -3.69 1.56
CA LEU A 24 10.09 -3.97 1.97
C LEU A 24 11.08 -2.94 1.42
N ALA A 25 10.94 -2.58 0.14
CA ALA A 25 11.75 -1.53 -0.47
C ALA A 25 11.57 -0.19 0.24
N SER A 26 10.32 0.18 0.57
CA SER A 26 10.03 1.44 1.27
C SER A 26 10.62 1.46 2.67
N VAL A 27 10.52 0.35 3.41
CA VAL A 27 11.10 0.25 4.77
C VAL A 27 12.62 0.27 4.72
N MET A 28 13.24 -0.44 3.78
CA MET A 28 14.69 -0.39 3.61
C MET A 28 15.17 1.00 3.24
N GLN A 29 14.52 1.68 2.30
CA GLN A 29 14.90 3.03 1.92
C GLN A 29 14.65 4.03 3.04
N ALA A 30 13.57 3.91 3.81
CA ALA A 30 13.36 4.73 5.00
C ALA A 30 14.46 4.55 6.07
N TYR A 31 15.14 3.39 6.08
CA TYR A 31 16.24 3.11 6.99
C TYR A 31 17.58 3.65 6.49
N PHE A 32 17.86 3.54 5.19
CA PHE A 32 19.15 3.96 4.60
C PHE A 32 19.18 5.42 4.14
N ASP A 33 18.07 5.95 3.63
CA ASP A 33 17.98 7.31 3.11
C ASP A 33 17.28 8.23 4.13
N TRP A 34 18.10 8.83 4.99
CA TRP A 34 17.63 9.77 6.00
C TRP A 34 17.04 11.06 5.42
N SER A 35 17.43 11.45 4.21
CA SER A 35 16.97 12.70 3.60
C SER A 35 15.51 12.62 3.16
N GLN A 36 15.09 11.46 2.64
CA GLN A 36 13.73 11.22 2.15
C GLN A 36 12.92 10.31 3.08
N ARG A 37 13.38 10.12 4.31
CA ARG A 37 12.84 9.15 5.26
C ARG A 37 11.33 9.28 5.44
N THR A 38 10.82 10.50 5.58
CA THR A 38 9.40 10.77 5.78
C THR A 38 8.56 10.33 4.57
N ALA A 39 9.05 10.57 3.35
CA ALA A 39 8.36 10.17 2.12
C ALA A 39 8.35 8.64 1.96
N TRP A 40 9.47 7.98 2.30
CA TRP A 40 9.55 6.52 2.33
C TRP A 40 8.67 5.88 3.40
N ILE A 41 8.51 6.53 4.56
CA ILE A 41 7.54 6.11 5.58
C ILE A 41 6.11 6.23 5.03
N GLY A 42 5.80 7.34 4.34
CA GLY A 42 4.51 7.50 3.65
C GLY A 42 4.23 6.36 2.65
N ALA A 43 5.23 6.02 1.83
CA ALA A 43 5.15 4.90 0.90
C ALA A 43 4.95 3.54 1.59
N ALA A 44 5.65 3.31 2.71
CA ALA A 44 5.50 2.10 3.52
C ALA A 44 4.09 2.00 4.13
N ILE A 45 3.54 3.11 4.65
CA ILE A 45 2.18 3.17 5.19
C ILE A 45 1.17 2.83 4.09
N ALA A 46 1.34 3.40 2.89
CA ALA A 46 0.47 3.11 1.76
C ALA A 46 0.49 1.61 1.38
N ALA A 47 1.69 1.02 1.33
CA ALA A 47 1.92 -0.39 1.01
C ALA A 47 1.49 -1.37 2.11
N LEU A 48 1.25 -0.90 3.35
CA LEU A 48 0.86 -1.75 4.48
C LEU A 48 -0.60 -2.21 4.45
N SER A 49 -1.46 -1.46 3.74
CA SER A 49 -2.91 -1.67 3.67
C SER A 49 -3.31 -3.09 3.25
N LEU A 50 -2.70 -3.61 2.18
CA LEU A 50 -3.03 -4.93 1.62
C LEU A 50 -2.42 -6.10 2.44
N PRO A 51 -1.15 -6.07 2.86
CA PRO A 51 -0.59 -7.05 3.80
C PRO A 51 -1.36 -7.14 5.12
N PHE A 52 -1.80 -6.00 5.67
CA PHE A 52 -2.59 -5.97 6.89
C PHE A 52 -3.93 -6.68 6.71
N LEU A 53 -4.60 -6.48 5.58
CA LEU A 53 -5.84 -7.19 5.24
C LEU A 53 -5.62 -8.70 5.11
N LEU A 54 -4.56 -9.13 4.41
CA LEU A 54 -4.23 -10.55 4.24
C LEU A 54 -3.94 -11.23 5.58
N LEU A 55 -3.13 -10.60 6.43
CA LEU A 55 -2.77 -11.10 7.75
C LEU A 55 -4.02 -11.21 8.64
N ARG A 56 -4.91 -10.21 8.58
CA ARG A 56 -6.18 -10.26 9.29
C ARG A 56 -7.07 -11.40 8.82
N MET A 57 -7.17 -11.64 7.50
CA MET A 57 -7.95 -12.76 6.96
C MET A 57 -7.41 -14.12 7.43
N GLN A 58 -6.10 -14.24 7.68
CA GLN A 58 -5.49 -15.47 8.22
C GLN A 58 -5.76 -15.66 9.72
N LEU A 59 -5.73 -14.59 10.51
CA LEU A 59 -5.92 -14.66 11.97
C LEU A 59 -7.38 -14.72 12.39
N SER A 60 -8.28 -14.12 11.61
CA SER A 60 -9.72 -14.10 11.90
C SER A 60 -10.45 -14.05 10.57
N PRO A 61 -11.09 -15.16 10.13
CA PRO A 61 -11.90 -15.15 8.91
C PRO A 61 -13.13 -14.27 9.14
N VAL A 62 -13.00 -12.97 8.85
CA VAL A 62 -14.09 -12.00 8.96
C VAL A 62 -15.03 -12.22 7.79
N GLU A 63 -16.30 -12.55 8.07
CA GLU A 63 -17.33 -12.80 7.04
C GLU A 63 -17.61 -11.59 6.13
N ARG A 64 -17.21 -10.37 6.54
CA ARG A 64 -17.40 -9.13 5.79
C ARG A 64 -16.11 -8.31 5.68
N THR A 65 -15.38 -8.52 4.59
CA THR A 65 -14.21 -7.69 4.20
C THR A 65 -14.58 -6.21 4.02
N SER A 66 -15.86 -5.92 3.75
CA SER A 66 -16.39 -4.56 3.51
C SER A 66 -16.35 -3.64 4.74
N GLU A 67 -16.40 -4.19 5.96
CA GLU A 67 -16.52 -3.38 7.18
C GLU A 67 -15.21 -2.65 7.52
N ASN A 68 -14.07 -3.22 7.11
CA ASN A 68 -12.73 -2.68 7.36
C ASN A 68 -12.14 -1.97 6.15
N LEU A 69 -12.88 -1.94 5.04
CA LEU A 69 -12.45 -1.36 3.79
C LEU A 69 -12.24 0.16 3.91
N PRO A 70 -13.11 0.94 4.59
CA PRO A 70 -12.91 2.37 4.75
C PRO A 70 -11.62 2.71 5.51
N SER A 71 -11.29 1.96 6.56
CA SER A 71 -10.08 2.20 7.36
C SER A 71 -8.81 1.86 6.58
N LEU A 72 -8.84 0.82 5.76
CA LEU A 72 -7.72 0.45 4.88
C LEU A 72 -7.51 1.46 3.75
N LEU A 73 -8.59 1.99 3.17
CA LEU A 73 -8.53 3.10 2.22
C LEU A 73 -7.96 4.36 2.86
N MET A 74 -8.38 4.68 4.09
CA MET A 74 -7.77 5.79 4.84
C MET A 74 -6.28 5.57 5.04
N LEU A 75 -5.85 4.35 5.41
CA LEU A 75 -4.44 4.04 5.63
C LEU A 75 -3.62 4.12 4.33
N ALA A 76 -4.14 3.60 3.21
CA ALA A 76 -3.51 3.76 1.91
C ALA A 76 -3.42 5.24 1.48
N GLY A 77 -4.51 5.99 1.69
CA GLY A 77 -4.62 7.39 1.34
C GLY A 77 -3.71 8.30 2.17
N THR A 78 -3.61 8.07 3.49
CA THR A 78 -2.72 8.85 4.35
C THR A 78 -1.26 8.65 3.96
N GLY A 79 -0.84 7.41 3.69
CA GLY A 79 0.50 7.12 3.20
C GLY A 79 0.83 7.84 1.88
N PHE A 80 -0.12 7.83 0.94
CA PHE A 80 0.02 8.55 -0.32
C PHE A 80 0.11 10.06 -0.12
N VAL A 81 -0.77 10.65 0.68
CA VAL A 81 -0.76 12.10 0.97
C VAL A 81 0.56 12.53 1.61
N ILE A 82 1.11 11.75 2.54
CA ILE A 82 2.41 12.04 3.16
C ILE A 82 3.52 12.09 2.11
N ALA A 83 3.59 11.11 1.21
CA ALA A 83 4.60 11.08 0.16
C ALA A 83 4.44 12.24 -0.84
N VAL A 84 3.21 12.53 -1.27
CA VAL A 84 2.90 13.65 -2.18
C VAL A 84 3.23 15.00 -1.54
N TRP A 85 2.90 15.19 -0.26
CA TRP A 85 3.20 16.42 0.47
C TRP A 85 4.71 16.68 0.52
N GLN A 86 5.49 15.65 0.84
CA GLN A 86 6.95 15.72 0.87
C GLN A 86 7.55 16.10 -0.50
N TYR A 87 7.00 15.56 -1.57
CA TYR A 87 7.45 15.86 -2.93
C TYR A 87 7.03 17.24 -3.42
N LEU A 88 5.73 17.58 -3.33
CA LEU A 88 5.17 18.80 -3.95
C LEU A 88 5.31 20.05 -3.08
N VAL A 89 5.18 19.91 -1.77
CA VAL A 89 5.13 21.06 -0.85
C VAL A 89 6.49 21.31 -0.23
N GLU A 90 7.11 20.28 0.34
CA GLU A 90 8.39 20.44 1.01
C GLU A 90 9.58 20.43 0.03
N GLN A 91 9.42 19.86 -1.17
CA GLN A 91 10.49 19.71 -2.18
C GLN A 91 11.77 19.05 -1.62
N GLN A 92 11.61 18.24 -0.57
CA GLN A 92 12.71 17.55 0.13
C GLN A 92 12.86 16.08 -0.29
N SER A 93 11.97 15.60 -1.15
CA SER A 93 11.94 14.22 -1.61
C SER A 93 11.94 14.16 -3.13
N ASP A 94 12.50 13.08 -3.68
CA ASP A 94 12.41 12.77 -5.10
C ASP A 94 11.00 12.27 -5.47
N TRP A 95 10.78 12.05 -6.76
CA TRP A 95 9.53 11.50 -7.28
C TRP A 95 9.34 10.01 -6.95
N VAL A 96 10.40 9.29 -6.59
CA VAL A 96 10.40 7.82 -6.43
C VAL A 96 9.52 7.33 -5.27
N PRO A 97 9.63 7.88 -4.03
CA PRO A 97 8.77 7.45 -2.92
C PRO A 97 7.29 7.70 -3.22
N THR A 98 7.00 8.80 -3.90
CA THR A 98 5.64 9.16 -4.34
C THR A 98 5.08 8.18 -5.36
N ALA A 99 5.89 7.77 -6.34
CA ALA A 99 5.51 6.74 -7.30
C ALA A 99 5.24 5.39 -6.62
N VAL A 100 6.07 5.01 -5.64
CA VAL A 100 5.88 3.77 -4.85
C VAL A 100 4.58 3.83 -4.03
N ALA A 101 4.32 4.95 -3.35
CA ALA A 101 3.09 5.16 -2.60
C ALA A 101 1.85 5.11 -3.51
N GLY A 102 1.93 5.74 -4.70
CA GLY A 102 0.85 5.74 -5.69
C GLY A 102 0.57 4.36 -6.26
N LEU A 103 1.62 3.60 -6.61
CA LEU A 103 1.48 2.21 -7.06
C LEU A 103 0.88 1.32 -5.97
N ALA A 104 1.32 1.46 -4.73
CA ALA A 104 0.77 0.72 -3.60
C ALA A 104 -0.72 1.00 -3.38
N ALA A 105 -1.11 2.28 -3.40
CA ALA A 105 -2.51 2.67 -3.28
C ALA A 105 -3.34 2.17 -4.48
N LEU A 106 -2.81 2.23 -5.70
CA LEU A 106 -3.49 1.75 -6.90
C LEU A 106 -3.70 0.24 -6.88
N ILE A 107 -2.69 -0.54 -6.45
CA ILE A 107 -2.81 -1.99 -6.28
C ILE A 107 -3.88 -2.32 -5.23
N PHE A 108 -3.92 -1.57 -4.13
CA PHE A 108 -4.95 -1.73 -3.11
C PHE A 108 -6.36 -1.43 -3.63
N VAL A 109 -6.53 -0.34 -4.38
CA VAL A 109 -7.83 0.01 -5.00
C VAL A 109 -8.28 -1.03 -6.02
N LEU A 110 -7.35 -1.58 -6.82
CA LEU A 110 -7.66 -2.65 -7.78
C LEU A 110 -8.03 -3.98 -7.10
N TYR A 111 -7.63 -4.18 -5.85
CA TYR A 111 -7.92 -5.39 -5.08
C TYR A 111 -9.34 -5.40 -4.48
N VAL A 112 -9.77 -4.23 -4.00
CA VAL A 112 -11.12 -3.98 -3.45
C VAL A 112 -12.20 -4.26 -4.49
#